data_AF-A0A0W8F1R2-F1
#
_entry.id   AF-A0A0W8F1R2-F1
#
_cell.length_a   1.000
_cell.length_b   1.000
_cell.length_c   1.000
_cell.angle_alpha   90.00
_cell.angle_beta   90.00
_cell.angle_gamma   90.00
#
_symmetry.space_group_name_H-M   'P 1'
#
loop_
_entity.id
_entity.type
_entity.pdbx_description
1 polymer ?
#
loop_
_entity_poly.entity_id
_entity_poly.type
_entity_poly.pdbx_seq_one_letter_code
_entity_poly.pdbx_strand_id
1 'polypeptide(L)'
;MKQKEVFQGVPGMLRPFKEYLEKKGLSAGDKVVYYGCPGTCTPFVELLGFAVRGMNLEQVFVPYVDELKAQKLKLVSDIGMQAGGAVSITAPKAVVVMGGLSMPNVPVTMEQVKSAAEKYPDAARIGICFMNMFEKAGWLKAMEFDLLIDAMISPVDVWK
;
A
#
# COMPACT_ATOMS: atom_id res chain seq x y z
N MET A 1 11.31 -1.76 -14.07
CA MET A 1 10.30 -2.85 -14.17
C MET A 1 9.66 -2.82 -15.55
N LYS A 2 9.17 -3.96 -16.06
CA LYS A 2 8.43 -4.06 -17.34
C LYS A 2 6.93 -4.15 -17.05
N GLN A 3 6.11 -3.39 -17.77
CA GLN A 3 4.65 -3.47 -17.65
C GLN A 3 4.16 -4.87 -18.06
N LYS A 4 3.31 -5.47 -17.24
CA LYS A 4 2.79 -6.82 -17.48
C LYS A 4 1.36 -6.80 -18.06
N GLU A 5 0.47 -6.04 -17.44
CA GLU A 5 -0.96 -5.99 -17.75
C GLU A 5 -1.50 -4.56 -17.61
N VAL A 6 -2.63 -4.28 -18.26
CA VAL A 6 -3.37 -3.02 -18.16
C VAL A 6 -4.79 -3.34 -17.73
N PHE A 7 -5.25 -2.70 -16.65
CA PHE A 7 -6.62 -2.81 -16.18
C PHE A 7 -7.26 -1.42 -16.10
N GLN A 8 -8.59 -1.38 -15.98
CA GLN A 8 -9.35 -0.12 -15.93
C GLN A 8 -10.20 -0.02 -14.66
N GLY A 9 -10.39 1.23 -14.22
CA GLY A 9 -11.20 1.58 -13.07
C GLY A 9 -10.66 1.05 -11.75
N VAL A 10 -11.47 1.23 -10.69
CA VAL A 10 -11.12 0.80 -9.33
C VAL A 10 -10.82 -0.71 -9.24
N PRO A 11 -11.63 -1.61 -9.83
CA PRO A 11 -11.33 -3.05 -9.78
C PRO A 11 -9.98 -3.42 -10.39
N GLY A 12 -9.49 -2.62 -11.34
CA GLY A 12 -8.19 -2.82 -11.99
C GLY A 12 -6.99 -2.64 -11.07
N MET A 13 -7.14 -1.91 -9.95
CA MET A 13 -6.13 -1.85 -8.89
C MET A 13 -6.33 -2.95 -7.85
N LEU A 14 -7.59 -3.24 -7.50
CA LEU A 14 -7.92 -4.09 -6.35
C LEU A 14 -7.74 -5.59 -6.62
N ARG A 15 -8.14 -6.06 -7.80
CA ARG A 15 -8.03 -7.48 -8.18
C ARG A 15 -6.58 -7.96 -8.26
N PRO A 16 -5.67 -7.31 -9.01
CA PRO A 16 -4.28 -7.78 -9.07
C PRO A 16 -3.58 -7.72 -7.70
N PHE A 17 -3.92 -6.74 -6.86
CA PHE A 17 -3.41 -6.70 -5.48
C PHE A 17 -3.84 -7.95 -4.70
N LYS A 18 -5.15 -8.25 -4.68
CA LYS A 18 -5.68 -9.44 -4.00
C LYS A 18 -5.06 -10.73 -4.56
N GLU A 19 -5.08 -10.91 -5.88
CA GLU A 19 -4.53 -12.11 -6.53
C GLU A 19 -3.05 -12.31 -6.22
N TYR A 20 -2.28 -11.23 -6.12
CA TYR A 20 -0.88 -11.32 -5.78
C TYR A 20 -0.67 -11.83 -4.36
N LEU A 21 -1.43 -11.33 -3.38
CA LEU A 21 -1.35 -11.82 -2.00
C LEU A 21 -1.77 -13.29 -1.90
N GLU A 22 -2.83 -13.70 -2.60
CA GLU A 22 -3.26 -15.11 -2.68
C GLU A 22 -2.18 -16.00 -3.30
N LYS A 23 -1.57 -15.58 -4.42
CA LYS A 23 -0.47 -16.32 -5.09
C LYS A 23 0.79 -16.40 -4.22
N LYS A 24 1.04 -15.41 -3.37
CA LYS A 24 2.12 -15.45 -2.37
C LYS A 24 1.80 -16.34 -1.17
N GLY A 25 0.61 -16.91 -1.10
CA GLY A 25 0.21 -17.85 -0.05
C GLY A 25 -0.10 -17.17 1.28
N LEU A 26 -0.43 -15.87 1.28
CA LEU A 26 -0.90 -15.21 2.50
C LEU A 26 -2.23 -15.83 2.93
N SER A 27 -2.34 -16.07 4.24
CA SER A 27 -3.43 -16.78 4.88
C SER A 27 -3.99 -15.99 6.06
N ALA A 28 -5.12 -16.43 6.61
CA ALA A 28 -5.77 -15.74 7.73
C ALA A 28 -4.79 -15.53 8.89
N GLY A 29 -4.74 -14.30 9.41
CA GLY A 29 -3.80 -13.90 10.46
C GLY A 29 -2.42 -13.42 9.96
N ASP A 30 -2.05 -13.66 8.69
CA ASP A 30 -0.85 -13.05 8.12
C ASP A 30 -0.99 -11.53 8.02
N LYS A 31 0.14 -10.83 8.18
CA LYS A 31 0.15 -9.38 8.37
C LYS A 31 0.61 -8.63 7.12
N VAL A 32 -0.15 -7.60 6.75
CA VAL A 32 0.15 -6.63 5.69
C VAL A 32 0.33 -5.25 6.31
N VAL A 33 1.48 -4.64 6.06
CA VAL A 33 1.84 -3.31 6.57
C VAL A 33 1.83 -2.30 5.43
N TYR A 34 1.14 -1.19 5.60
CA TYR A 34 1.02 -0.11 4.62
C TYR A 34 1.73 1.13 5.14
N TYR A 35 2.84 1.52 4.53
CA TYR A 35 3.50 2.81 4.79
C TYR A 35 2.95 3.86 3.84
N GLY A 36 2.41 4.96 4.37
CA GLY A 36 1.79 5.98 3.54
C GLY A 36 1.58 7.33 4.22
N CYS A 37 1.29 8.35 3.42
CA CYS A 37 0.97 9.68 3.93
C CYS A 37 -0.42 9.65 4.62
N PRO A 38 -0.52 10.10 5.88
CA PRO A 38 -1.81 10.21 6.55
C PRO A 38 -2.72 11.18 5.80
N GLY A 39 -4.02 10.86 5.73
CA GLY A 39 -5.03 11.67 5.06
C GLY A 39 -5.17 11.34 3.56
N THR A 40 -4.07 11.36 2.80
CA THR A 40 -4.14 11.12 1.35
C THR A 40 -4.01 9.65 0.97
N CYS A 41 -3.11 8.89 1.62
CA CYS A 41 -2.95 7.46 1.34
C CYS A 41 -3.95 6.60 2.12
N THR A 42 -4.42 7.06 3.28
CA THR A 42 -5.31 6.28 4.16
C THR A 42 -6.57 5.76 3.45
N PRO A 43 -7.32 6.55 2.67
CA PRO A 43 -8.50 6.04 1.97
C PRO A 43 -8.20 4.95 0.95
N PHE A 44 -7.06 5.03 0.26
CA PHE A 44 -6.62 3.99 -0.69
C PHE A 44 -6.19 2.72 0.04
N VAL A 45 -5.53 2.86 1.18
CA VAL A 45 -5.16 1.73 2.04
C VAL A 45 -6.41 1.03 2.59
N GLU A 46 -7.42 1.80 3.03
CA GLU A 46 -8.71 1.24 3.45
C GLU A 46 -9.41 0.51 2.30
N LEU A 47 -9.37 1.06 1.09
CA LEU A 47 -9.93 0.44 -0.11
C LEU A 47 -9.21 -0.87 -0.49
N LEU A 48 -7.87 -0.87 -0.49
CA LEU A 48 -7.05 -2.07 -0.69
C LEU A 48 -7.36 -3.12 0.38
N GLY A 49 -7.44 -2.69 1.64
CA GLY A 49 -7.75 -3.59 2.74
C GLY A 49 -9.15 -4.17 2.68
N PHE A 50 -10.11 -3.40 2.16
CA PHE A 50 -11.46 -3.88 1.92
C PHE A 50 -11.48 -4.93 0.80
N ALA A 51 -10.67 -4.77 -0.24
CA ALA A 51 -10.58 -5.72 -1.34
C ALA A 51 -10.16 -7.12 -0.88
N VAL A 52 -9.29 -7.19 0.14
CA VAL A 52 -8.74 -8.45 0.68
C VAL A 52 -9.44 -8.91 1.96
N ARG A 53 -10.56 -8.27 2.35
CA ARG A 53 -11.28 -8.57 3.61
C ARG A 53 -11.64 -10.04 3.81
N GLY A 54 -11.94 -10.76 2.73
CA GLY A 54 -12.27 -12.19 2.77
C GLY A 54 -11.09 -13.11 3.11
N MET A 55 -9.85 -12.61 3.05
CA MET A 55 -8.65 -13.36 3.41
C MET A 55 -8.36 -13.33 4.91
N ASN A 56 -9.08 -12.51 5.70
CA ASN A 56 -8.89 -12.38 7.15
C ASN A 56 -7.45 -12.05 7.56
N LEU A 57 -6.76 -11.21 6.79
CA LEU A 57 -5.40 -10.73 7.07
C LEU A 57 -5.39 -9.71 8.22
N GLU A 58 -4.28 -9.65 8.95
CA GLU A 58 -3.99 -8.52 9.84
C GLU A 58 -3.47 -7.34 9.02
N GLN A 59 -4.17 -6.22 9.06
CA GLN A 59 -3.86 -5.06 8.24
C GLN A 59 -3.44 -3.88 9.11
N VAL A 60 -2.31 -3.24 8.78
CA VAL A 60 -1.71 -2.19 9.61
C VAL A 60 -1.33 -1.00 8.75
N PHE A 61 -1.86 0.18 9.06
CA PHE A 61 -1.41 1.43 8.48
C PHE A 61 -0.33 2.07 9.34
N VAL A 62 0.76 2.49 8.73
CA VAL A 62 1.86 3.21 9.37
C VAL A 62 1.94 4.60 8.72
N PRO A 63 1.72 5.68 9.49
CA PRO A 63 1.88 7.02 8.96
C PRO A 63 3.38 7.27 8.69
N TYR A 64 3.68 7.59 7.43
CA TYR A 64 5.04 7.71 6.94
C TYR A 64 5.83 6.40 7.14
N VAL A 65 6.84 6.41 8.00
CA VAL A 65 7.64 5.24 8.41
C VAL A 65 7.68 5.07 9.94
N ASP A 66 6.82 5.79 10.66
CA ASP A 66 6.81 5.83 12.12
C ASP A 66 5.97 4.68 12.70
N GLU A 67 6.60 3.51 12.86
CA GLU A 67 5.94 2.29 13.35
C GLU A 67 5.40 2.43 14.78
N LEU A 68 5.87 3.41 15.58
CA LEU A 68 5.29 3.68 16.90
C LEU A 68 3.86 4.20 16.81
N LYS A 69 3.47 4.75 15.65
CA LYS A 69 2.13 5.25 15.36
C LYS A 69 1.30 4.28 14.54
N ALA A 70 1.76 3.05 14.35
CA ALA A 70 1.05 2.04 13.59
C ALA A 70 -0.37 1.80 14.13
N GLN A 71 -1.34 1.76 13.22
CA GLN A 71 -2.75 1.56 13.52
C GLN A 71 -3.26 0.30 12.82
N LYS A 72 -3.96 -0.56 13.56
CA LYS A 72 -4.69 -1.69 12.98
C LYS A 72 -5.86 -1.17 12.14
N LEU A 73 -6.04 -1.72 10.95
CA LEU A 73 -7.22 -1.51 10.13
C LEU A 73 -8.22 -2.63 10.42
N LYS A 74 -9.47 -2.26 10.68
CA LYS A 74 -10.56 -3.18 10.99
C LYS A 74 -11.73 -2.95 10.05
N LEU A 75 -12.40 -4.03 9.67
CA LEU A 75 -13.68 -3.93 8.99
C LEU A 75 -14.75 -3.55 10.01
N VAL A 76 -15.35 -2.38 9.82
CA VAL A 76 -16.49 -1.90 10.61
C VAL A 76 -17.76 -2.16 9.79
N SER A 77 -18.74 -2.81 10.43
CA SER A 77 -20.03 -3.12 9.80
C SER A 77 -20.66 -1.86 9.22
N ASP A 78 -21.20 -1.97 8.00
CA ASP A 78 -21.93 -0.90 7.31
C ASP A 78 -21.12 0.37 7.00
N ILE A 79 -19.81 0.38 7.28
CA ILE A 79 -18.90 1.51 6.99
C ILE A 79 -17.79 1.09 6.04
N GLY A 80 -17.06 0.01 6.35
CA GLY A 80 -15.88 -0.41 5.59
C GLY A 80 -14.62 -0.53 6.46
N MET A 81 -13.45 -0.51 5.84
CA MET A 81 -12.18 -0.54 6.60
C MET A 81 -11.94 0.80 7.28
N GLN A 82 -11.56 0.76 8.56
CA GLN A 82 -11.26 1.94 9.37
C GLN A 82 -10.02 1.67 10.24
N ALA A 83 -9.22 2.70 10.50
CA ALA A 83 -8.16 2.65 11.51
C ALA A 83 -8.78 2.53 12.93
N GLY A 84 -8.26 1.63 13.76
CA GLY A 84 -8.93 1.25 15.00
C GLY A 84 -8.03 0.60 16.05
N GLY A 85 -6.93 1.27 16.41
CA GLY A 85 -6.13 0.98 17.60
C GLY A 85 -4.65 0.78 17.30
N ALA A 86 -3.81 1.18 18.26
CA ALA A 86 -2.36 0.98 18.20
C ALA A 86 -2.01 -0.52 18.08
N VAL A 87 -0.95 -0.82 17.32
CA VAL A 87 -0.51 -2.19 17.09
C VAL A 87 1.00 -2.23 16.87
N SER A 88 1.66 -3.27 17.39
CA SER A 88 3.07 -3.53 17.10
C SER A 88 3.23 -4.32 15.81
N ILE A 89 4.25 -4.00 15.02
CA ILE A 89 4.56 -4.72 13.79
C ILE A 89 5.57 -5.83 14.09
N THR A 90 5.17 -7.06 13.80
CA THR A 90 6.01 -8.26 13.92
C THR A 90 5.79 -9.13 12.68
N ALA A 91 6.90 -9.49 12.02
CA ALA A 91 6.97 -10.41 10.89
C ALA A 91 5.84 -10.25 9.84
N PRO A 92 5.67 -9.08 9.20
CA PRO A 92 4.73 -8.93 8.11
C PRO A 92 5.10 -9.86 6.95
N LYS A 93 4.08 -10.37 6.24
CA LYS A 93 4.24 -11.14 5.00
C LYS A 93 4.21 -10.26 3.76
N ALA A 94 3.67 -9.05 3.87
CA ALA A 94 3.75 -8.04 2.83
C ALA A 94 3.94 -6.65 3.42
N VAL A 95 4.77 -5.87 2.76
CA VAL A 95 4.96 -4.43 3.00
C VAL A 95 4.53 -3.69 1.74
N VAL A 96 3.58 -2.77 1.92
CA VAL A 96 3.06 -1.91 0.87
C VAL A 96 3.58 -0.49 1.07
N VAL A 97 4.30 0.02 0.08
CA VAL A 97 4.77 1.41 0.03
C VAL A 97 3.81 2.19 -0.85
N MET A 98 3.19 3.23 -0.28
CA MET A 98 2.27 4.10 -1.02
C MET A 98 3.04 5.23 -1.71
N GLY A 99 2.71 5.50 -2.98
CA GLY A 99 3.35 6.51 -3.83
C GLY A 99 3.29 7.93 -3.30
N GLY A 100 2.33 8.23 -2.41
CA GLY A 100 2.28 9.50 -1.71
C GLY A 100 3.58 9.82 -0.95
N LEU A 101 4.33 8.80 -0.49
CA LEU A 101 5.59 8.99 0.23
C LEU A 101 6.72 9.56 -0.65
N SER A 102 6.64 9.39 -1.97
CA SER A 102 7.65 9.90 -2.89
C SER A 102 7.30 11.28 -3.47
N MET A 103 6.22 11.89 -3.01
CA MET A 103 5.85 13.25 -3.41
C MET A 103 6.80 14.29 -2.79
N PRO A 104 6.99 15.45 -3.44
CA PRO A 104 7.72 16.56 -2.85
C PRO A 104 7.12 17.01 -1.51
N ASN A 105 7.96 17.52 -0.60
CA ASN A 105 7.58 18.08 0.71
C ASN A 105 6.95 17.09 1.70
N VAL A 106 7.01 15.78 1.43
CA VAL A 106 6.67 14.75 2.40
C VAL A 106 7.83 14.64 3.41
N PRO A 107 7.56 14.52 4.72
CA PRO A 107 8.59 14.51 5.76
C PRO A 107 9.32 13.16 5.88
N VAL A 108 9.63 12.50 4.76
CA VAL A 108 10.47 11.30 4.71
C VAL A 108 11.38 11.31 3.49
N THR A 109 12.56 10.70 3.62
CA THR A 109 13.46 10.46 2.48
C THR A 109 13.25 9.08 1.87
N MET A 110 13.77 8.88 0.65
CA MET A 110 13.77 7.58 -0.01
C MET A 110 14.50 6.53 0.84
N GLU A 111 15.64 6.87 1.44
CA GLU A 111 16.44 5.97 2.27
C GLU A 111 15.69 5.54 3.53
N GLN A 112 14.93 6.45 4.15
CA GLN A 112 14.11 6.14 5.32
C GLN A 112 13.00 5.13 4.96
N VAL A 113 12.31 5.35 3.84
CA VAL A 113 11.26 4.42 3.38
C VAL A 113 11.86 3.09 2.94
N LYS A 114 12.99 3.12 2.24
CA LYS A 114 13.73 1.91 1.84
C LYS A 114 14.13 1.09 3.07
N SER A 115 14.73 1.72 4.08
CA SER A 115 15.13 1.06 5.31
C SER A 115 13.93 0.44 6.05
N ALA A 116 12.80 1.14 6.13
CA ALA A 116 11.58 0.60 6.73
C ALA A 116 11.03 -0.62 5.95
N ALA A 117 11.05 -0.57 4.62
CA ALA A 117 10.58 -1.68 3.78
C ALA A 117 11.55 -2.87 3.75
N GLU A 118 12.86 -2.63 3.86
CA GLU A 118 13.92 -3.65 3.86
C GLU A 118 14.15 -4.29 5.24
N LYS A 119 13.65 -3.68 6.31
CA LYS A 119 13.63 -4.24 7.67
C LYS A 119 12.97 -5.63 7.72
N TYR A 120 12.07 -5.93 6.79
CA TYR A 120 11.36 -7.20 6.68
C TYR A 120 11.74 -7.92 5.37
N PRO A 121 12.91 -8.58 5.32
CA PRO A 121 13.44 -9.14 4.08
C PRO A 121 12.59 -10.26 3.49
N ASP A 122 11.85 -10.99 4.33
CA ASP A 122 10.97 -12.09 3.90
C ASP A 122 9.57 -11.60 3.46
N ALA A 123 9.26 -10.31 3.67
CA ALA A 123 7.99 -9.74 3.27
C ALA A 123 8.01 -9.38 1.77
N ALA A 124 6.92 -9.70 1.07
CA ALA A 124 6.74 -9.21 -0.29
C ALA A 124 6.67 -7.68 -0.30
N ARG A 125 7.50 -7.02 -1.11
CA ARG A 125 7.54 -5.57 -1.23
C ARG A 125 6.67 -5.10 -2.39
N ILE A 126 5.61 -4.39 -2.06
CA ILE A 126 4.57 -3.96 -3.01
C ILE A 126 4.58 -2.43 -3.09
N GLY A 127 4.63 -1.89 -4.30
CA GLY A 127 4.44 -0.46 -4.56
C GLY A 127 3.04 -0.19 -5.09
N ILE A 128 2.32 0.75 -4.50
CA ILE A 128 1.04 1.25 -5.04
C ILE A 128 1.17 2.75 -5.24
N CYS A 129 1.13 3.23 -6.47
CA CYS A 129 1.20 4.66 -6.77
C CYS A 129 0.17 5.08 -7.82
N PHE A 130 0.11 6.39 -8.02
CA PHE A 130 -0.72 7.00 -9.04
C PHE A 130 0.14 7.92 -9.89
N MET A 131 -0.21 8.05 -11.17
CA MET A 131 0.38 9.04 -12.08
C MET A 131 1.91 8.92 -12.19
N ASN A 132 2.46 7.69 -12.17
CA ASN A 132 3.90 7.42 -12.27
C ASN A 132 4.74 8.02 -11.15
N MET A 133 4.18 8.22 -9.96
CA MET A 133 4.85 8.98 -8.90
C MET A 133 6.21 8.40 -8.48
N PHE A 134 6.33 7.07 -8.37
CA PHE A 134 7.62 6.44 -8.03
C PHE A 134 8.67 6.60 -9.13
N GLU A 135 8.26 6.55 -10.40
CA GLU A 135 9.16 6.73 -11.53
C GLU A 135 9.65 8.18 -11.61
N LYS A 136 8.72 9.15 -11.50
CA LYS A 136 9.01 10.59 -11.49
C LYS A 136 9.93 10.98 -10.33
N ALA A 137 9.77 10.34 -9.17
CA ALA A 137 10.63 10.54 -8.01
C ALA A 137 11.97 9.78 -8.09
N GLY A 138 12.18 8.94 -9.11
CA GLY A 138 13.39 8.13 -9.27
C GLY A 138 13.50 6.92 -8.34
N TRP A 139 12.44 6.58 -7.59
CA TRP A 139 12.46 5.51 -6.58
C TRP A 139 12.59 4.12 -7.20
N LEU A 140 12.08 3.92 -8.42
CA LEU A 140 12.19 2.64 -9.12
C LEU A 140 13.64 2.25 -9.49
N LYS A 141 14.59 3.18 -9.37
CA LYS A 141 16.04 2.90 -9.52
C LYS A 141 16.71 2.50 -8.21
N ALA A 142 16.12 2.88 -7.08
CA ALA A 142 16.73 2.73 -5.75
C ALA A 142 16.09 1.61 -4.92
N MET A 143 14.84 1.25 -5.21
CA MET A 143 14.05 0.27 -4.50
C MET A 143 13.36 -0.69 -5.48
N GLU A 144 13.55 -1.98 -5.27
CA GLU A 144 12.89 -3.02 -6.05
C GLU A 144 11.58 -3.44 -5.41
N PHE A 145 10.53 -3.54 -6.22
CA PHE A 145 9.21 -4.03 -5.82
C PHE A 145 8.92 -5.37 -6.51
N ASP A 146 8.41 -6.32 -5.74
CA ASP A 146 7.90 -7.59 -6.27
C ASP A 146 6.60 -7.42 -7.06
N LEU A 147 5.80 -6.41 -6.68
CA LEU A 147 4.61 -5.95 -7.40
C LEU A 147 4.58 -4.42 -7.41
N LEU A 148 4.33 -3.84 -8.57
CA LEU A 148 4.03 -2.41 -8.71
C LEU A 148 2.67 -2.28 -9.39
N ILE A 149 1.74 -1.58 -8.73
CA ILE A 149 0.50 -1.12 -9.34
C ILE A 149 0.57 0.40 -9.44
N ASP A 150 0.52 0.91 -10.66
CA ASP A 150 0.50 2.34 -10.97
C ASP A 150 -0.80 2.66 -11.70
N ALA A 151 -1.65 3.47 -11.08
CA ALA A 151 -2.97 3.80 -11.59
C ALA A 151 -3.04 5.24 -12.10
N MET A 152 -3.81 5.46 -13.16
CA MET A 152 -4.02 6.79 -13.74
C MET A 152 -5.40 7.32 -13.36
N ILE A 153 -5.44 8.48 -12.70
CA ILE A 153 -6.66 9.27 -12.48
C ILE A 153 -6.62 10.41 -13.50
N SER A 154 -6.90 10.09 -14.76
CA SER A 154 -6.85 11.03 -15.88
C SER A 154 -7.71 10.52 -17.05
N PRO A 155 -8.60 11.34 -17.62
CA PRO A 155 -8.90 12.71 -17.21
C PRO A 155 -9.72 12.80 -15.91
N VAL A 156 -9.82 14.00 -15.36
CA VAL A 156 -10.85 14.37 -14.36
C VAL A 156 -11.70 15.45 -15.00
N ASP A 157 -12.89 15.07 -15.46
CA ASP A 157 -13.83 15.98 -16.09
C ASP A 157 -14.73 16.62 -15.03
N VAL A 158 -14.90 17.95 -15.09
CA VAL A 158 -15.68 18.72 -14.13
C VAL A 158 -16.75 19.50 -14.90
N TRP A 159 -18.01 19.15 -14.65
CA TRP A 159 -19.19 19.83 -15.20
C TRP A 159 -19.85 20.70 -14.14
N LYS A 160 -20.52 21.77 -14.56
CA LYS A 160 -21.32 22.66 -13.69
C LYS A 160 -22.79 22.52 -14.02
#